data_AF-A0A1J0WKD4-F1
#
_entry.id   AF-A0A1J0WKD4-F1
#
_cell.length_a   1.000
_cell.length_b   1.000
_cell.length_c   1.000
_cell.angle_alpha   90.00
_cell.angle_beta   90.00
_cell.angle_gamma   90.00
#
_symmetry.space_group_name_H-M   'P 1'
#
loop_
_entity.id
_entity.type
_entity.pdbx_description
1 polymer ?
#
loop_
_entity_poly.entity_id
_entity_poly.type
_entity_poly.pdbx_seq_one_letter_code
_entity_poly.pdbx_strand_id
1 'polypeptide(L)'
;MPGQRMIEQGLSISQRIDRLLDAEVADALASSDRVTRRTARDFERVRRAPREVTVNFSGGITQRCWSVGRGDGTYRVVYLPTAGYFSLCVESDFGPLDIGVHGPALGCFGSV
;
A
#
# COMPACT_ATOMS: atom_id res chain seq x y z
N MET A 1 -0.09 -0.39 32.03
CA MET A 1 0.33 -1.10 30.81
C MET A 1 1.02 -0.10 29.88
N PRO A 2 2.36 -0.01 29.86
CA PRO A 2 3.08 0.92 28.99
C PRO A 2 3.51 0.20 27.71
N GLY A 3 3.38 0.83 26.54
CA GLY A 3 3.91 0.26 25.30
C GLY A 3 3.39 0.83 23.98
N GLN A 4 2.33 1.65 24.00
CA GLN A 4 1.86 2.28 22.76
C GLN A 4 2.74 3.51 22.47
N ARG A 5 3.80 3.30 21.68
CA ARG A 5 4.67 4.36 21.18
C ARG A 5 3.83 5.44 20.52
N MET A 6 3.74 6.53 21.25
CA MET A 6 3.34 7.87 20.84
C MET A 6 4.25 8.32 19.69
N ILE A 7 3.85 8.09 18.43
CA ILE A 7 4.60 8.57 17.25
C ILE A 7 3.61 9.25 16.27
N GLU A 8 3.83 10.55 16.11
CA GLU A 8 3.25 11.52 15.15
C GLU A 8 1.74 11.82 15.26
N GLN A 9 1.33 12.42 16.38
CA GLN A 9 0.04 13.12 16.52
C GLN A 9 0.05 14.41 15.67
N GLY A 10 -0.46 14.37 14.43
CA GLY A 10 -0.65 15.60 13.65
C GLY A 10 -0.76 15.44 12.12
N LEU A 11 -0.41 14.27 11.56
CA LEU A 11 -0.54 14.03 10.12
C LEU A 11 -1.91 13.46 9.77
N SER A 12 -2.46 13.88 8.63
CA SER A 12 -3.56 13.15 8.02
C SER A 12 -3.10 11.75 7.61
N ILE A 13 -4.04 10.81 7.52
CA ILE A 13 -3.74 9.43 7.09
C ILE A 13 -3.04 9.40 5.73
N SER A 14 -3.45 10.26 4.80
CA SER A 14 -2.81 10.37 3.47
C SER A 14 -1.35 10.82 3.60
N GLN A 15 -1.06 11.85 4.41
CA GLN A 15 0.31 12.31 4.63
C GLN A 15 1.19 11.22 5.28
N ARG A 16 0.61 10.45 6.21
CA ARG A 16 1.31 9.31 6.81
C ARG A 16 1.64 8.24 5.78
N ILE A 17 0.68 7.89 4.92
CA ILE A 17 0.88 6.91 3.84
C ILE A 17 1.96 7.42 2.88
N ASP A 18 1.89 8.69 2.46
CA ASP A 18 2.89 9.27 1.56
C ASP A 18 4.29 9.23 2.17
N ARG A 19 4.46 9.54 3.45
CA ARG A 19 5.76 9.41 4.13
C ARG A 19 6.28 7.97 4.14
N LEU A 20 5.41 6.98 4.37
CA LEU A 20 5.80 5.57 4.33
C LEU A 20 6.28 5.16 2.93
N LEU A 21 5.53 5.55 1.91
CA LEU A 21 5.86 5.28 0.51
C LEU A 21 7.14 5.99 0.08
N ASP A 22 7.31 7.26 0.44
CA ASP A 22 8.49 8.06 0.11
C ASP A 22 9.76 7.44 0.69
N ALA A 23 9.72 7.01 1.95
CA ALA A 23 10.83 6.34 2.60
C ALA A 23 11.16 5.02 1.89
N GLU A 24 10.15 4.18 1.64
CA GLU A 24 10.33 2.87 0.99
C GLU A 24 10.89 3.00 -0.44
N VAL A 25 10.37 3.96 -1.22
CA VAL A 25 10.84 4.24 -2.58
C VAL A 25 12.27 4.79 -2.56
N ALA A 26 12.60 5.69 -1.64
CA ALA A 26 13.96 6.22 -1.51
C ALA A 26 14.98 5.11 -1.22
N ASP A 27 14.67 4.23 -0.26
CA ASP A 27 15.51 3.08 0.09
C ASP A 27 15.67 2.13 -1.10
N ALA A 28 14.58 1.82 -1.81
CA ALA A 28 14.61 0.94 -2.96
C ALA A 28 15.38 1.51 -4.14
N LEU A 29 15.32 2.83 -4.37
CA LEU A 29 16.11 3.51 -5.40
C LEU A 29 17.61 3.54 -5.08
N ALA A 30 17.98 3.57 -3.80
CA ALA A 30 19.36 3.50 -3.32
C ALA A 30 19.94 2.07 -3.31
N SER A 31 19.09 1.04 -3.38
CA SER A 31 19.52 -0.37 -3.42
C SER A 31 20.47 -0.66 -4.58
N SER A 32 21.42 -1.57 -4.37
CA SER A 32 22.33 -2.07 -5.43
C SER A 32 21.64 -3.08 -6.36
N ASP A 33 20.51 -3.66 -5.96
CA ASP A 33 19.72 -4.57 -6.79
C ASP A 33 18.96 -3.83 -7.90
N ARG A 34 19.16 -4.30 -9.14
CA ARG A 34 18.53 -3.71 -10.33
C ARG A 34 17.02 -3.95 -10.35
N VAL A 35 16.56 -5.11 -9.88
CA VAL A 35 15.12 -5.45 -9.89
C VAL A 35 14.39 -4.52 -8.92
N THR A 36 14.86 -4.40 -7.69
CA THR A 36 14.34 -3.48 -6.67
C THR A 36 14.23 -2.04 -7.18
N ARG A 37 15.29 -1.49 -7.79
CA ARG A 37 15.25 -0.13 -8.37
C ARG A 37 14.23 0.01 -9.49
N ARG A 38 14.04 -1.04 -10.31
CA ARG A 38 13.06 -1.03 -11.39
C ARG A 38 11.64 -1.05 -10.83
N THR A 39 11.36 -1.92 -9.87
CA THR A 39 10.06 -2.00 -9.18
C THR A 39 9.69 -0.65 -8.56
N ALA A 40 10.63 0.04 -7.90
CA ALA A 40 10.39 1.38 -7.35
C ALA A 40 10.01 2.41 -8.42
N ARG A 41 10.71 2.41 -9.57
CA ARG A 41 10.39 3.31 -10.69
C ARG A 41 9.03 3.01 -11.31
N ASP A 42 8.69 1.74 -11.45
CA ASP A 42 7.41 1.32 -12.03
C ASP A 42 6.25 1.64 -11.06
N PHE A 43 6.46 1.46 -9.76
CA PHE A 43 5.52 1.89 -8.72
C PHE A 43 5.27 3.40 -8.75
N GLU A 44 6.31 4.22 -8.81
CA GLU A 44 6.19 5.68 -8.88
C GLU A 44 5.40 6.16 -10.11
N ARG A 45 5.49 5.47 -11.25
CA ARG A 45 4.70 5.80 -12.45
C ARG A 45 3.20 5.61 -12.26
N VAL A 46 2.80 4.64 -11.44
CA VAL A 46 1.39 4.32 -11.18
C VAL A 46 0.89 4.92 -9.88
N ARG A 47 1.78 5.44 -9.04
CA ARG A 47 1.48 6.07 -7.75
C ARG A 47 0.49 7.21 -7.93
N ARG A 48 -0.40 7.35 -6.96
CA ARG A 48 -1.33 8.48 -6.85
C ARG A 48 -1.44 8.91 -5.40
N ALA A 49 -1.98 10.11 -5.19
CA ALA A 49 -2.39 10.54 -3.86
C ALA A 49 -3.30 9.48 -3.22
N PRO A 50 -3.07 9.09 -1.94
CA PRO A 50 -3.86 8.08 -1.26
C PRO A 50 -5.36 8.41 -1.32
N ARG A 51 -6.11 7.53 -1.97
CA ARG A 51 -7.56 7.67 -2.14
C ARG A 51 -8.27 6.58 -1.36
N GLU A 52 -9.26 6.98 -0.57
CA GLU A 52 -10.06 6.02 0.17
C GLU A 52 -10.89 5.11 -0.75
N VAL A 53 -10.91 3.83 -0.41
CA VAL A 53 -11.64 2.77 -1.10
C VAL A 53 -12.20 1.77 -0.09
N THR A 54 -13.32 1.12 -0.43
CA THR A 54 -13.82 -0.04 0.32
C THR A 54 -13.19 -1.30 -0.27
N VAL A 55 -12.54 -2.10 0.57
CA VAL A 55 -11.88 -3.36 0.18
C VAL A 55 -12.64 -4.53 0.80
N ASN A 56 -12.83 -5.57 -0.01
CA ASN A 56 -13.40 -6.84 0.42
C ASN A 56 -12.30 -7.74 0.96
N PHE A 57 -12.61 -8.45 2.03
CA PHE A 57 -11.75 -9.45 2.65
C PHE A 57 -12.46 -10.80 2.66
N SER A 58 -11.68 -11.87 2.74
CA SER A 58 -12.22 -13.22 2.94
C SER A 58 -13.15 -13.27 4.16
N GLY A 59 -14.23 -14.05 4.05
CA GLY A 59 -15.30 -14.09 5.07
C GLY A 59 -16.40 -13.03 4.91
N GLY A 60 -16.42 -12.29 3.79
CA GLY A 60 -17.51 -11.35 3.47
C GLY A 60 -17.43 -10.02 4.25
N ILE A 61 -16.24 -9.70 4.77
CA ILE A 61 -16.00 -8.48 5.53
C ILE A 61 -15.53 -7.38 4.57
N THR A 62 -15.96 -6.14 4.83
CA THR A 62 -15.45 -4.98 4.10
C THR A 62 -14.80 -3.99 5.06
N GLN A 63 -13.76 -3.30 4.58
CA GLN A 63 -13.05 -2.29 5.35
C GLN A 63 -12.69 -1.07 4.48
N ARG A 64 -12.68 0.13 5.09
CA ARG A 64 -12.12 1.34 4.48
C ARG A 64 -10.59 1.27 4.51
N CYS A 65 -9.99 1.33 3.33
CA CYS A 65 -8.55 1.30 3.07
C CYS A 65 -8.17 2.46 2.14
N TRP A 66 -6.87 2.64 1.89
CA TRP A 66 -6.38 3.70 1.01
C TRP A 66 -5.62 3.12 -0.16
N SER A 67 -6.15 3.32 -1.35
CA SER A 67 -5.47 2.97 -2.59
C SER A 67 -4.35 3.98 -2.90
N VAL A 68 -3.16 3.46 -3.15
CA VAL A 68 -1.93 4.26 -3.35
C VAL A 68 -1.41 4.26 -4.80
N GLY A 69 -2.06 3.50 -5.68
CA GLY A 69 -1.77 3.48 -7.11
C GLY A 69 -3.06 3.50 -7.92
N ARG A 70 -2.96 3.85 -9.21
CA ARG A 70 -4.11 3.81 -10.15
C ARG A 70 -4.63 2.38 -10.38
N GLY A 71 -3.82 1.37 -10.05
CA GLY A 71 -4.04 -0.02 -10.44
C GLY A 71 -3.74 -0.20 -11.93
N ASP A 72 -3.46 -1.43 -12.34
CA ASP A 72 -3.22 -1.79 -13.75
C ASP A 72 -4.47 -2.38 -14.43
N GLY A 73 -5.61 -2.36 -13.73
CA GLY A 73 -6.86 -2.97 -14.16
C GLY A 73 -7.04 -4.42 -13.68
N THR A 74 -6.00 -5.04 -13.12
CA THR A 74 -6.03 -6.37 -12.51
C THR A 74 -5.69 -6.31 -11.03
N TYR A 75 -4.66 -5.56 -10.66
CA TYR A 75 -4.14 -5.43 -9.31
C TYR A 75 -4.04 -3.97 -8.86
N ARG A 76 -4.08 -3.79 -7.54
CA ARG A 76 -3.88 -2.51 -6.87
C ARG A 76 -3.30 -2.72 -5.48
N VAL A 77 -2.35 -1.85 -5.11
CA VAL A 77 -1.85 -1.77 -3.74
C VAL A 77 -2.74 -0.85 -2.91
N VAL A 78 -3.10 -1.31 -1.71
CA VAL A 78 -3.89 -0.56 -0.73
C VAL A 78 -3.21 -0.57 0.65
N TYR A 79 -3.39 0.49 1.42
CA TYR A 79 -2.95 0.59 2.81
C TYR A 79 -4.09 0.24 3.77
N LEU A 80 -3.79 -0.61 4.76
CA LEU A 80 -4.72 -1.07 5.79
C LEU A 80 -4.48 -0.26 7.08
N PRO A 81 -5.37 0.66 7.46
CA PRO A 81 -5.13 1.58 8.58
C PRO A 81 -5.04 0.88 9.94
N THR A 82 -5.80 -0.21 10.11
CA THR A 82 -5.89 -0.97 11.36
C THR A 82 -4.65 -1.81 11.61
N ALA A 83 -4.02 -2.26 10.52
CA ALA A 83 -2.89 -3.17 10.56
C ALA A 83 -1.54 -2.44 10.35
N GLY A 84 -1.57 -1.26 9.72
CA GLY A 84 -0.41 -0.40 9.55
C GLY A 84 0.50 -0.77 8.38
N TYR A 85 0.07 -1.64 7.48
CA TYR A 85 0.83 -2.15 6.33
C TYR A 85 0.04 -2.08 5.02
N PHE A 86 0.65 -2.52 3.92
CA PHE A 86 0.02 -2.58 2.59
C PHE A 86 -0.44 -4.00 2.23
N SER A 87 -1.41 -4.07 1.33
CA SER A 87 -1.88 -5.30 0.73
C SER A 87 -2.00 -5.15 -0.78
N LEU A 88 -1.78 -6.26 -1.49
CA LEU A 88 -2.16 -6.40 -2.88
C LEU A 88 -3.62 -6.87 -2.96
N CYS A 89 -4.43 -6.11 -3.69
CA CYS A 89 -5.80 -6.47 -4.02
C CYS A 89 -5.93 -6.75 -5.51
N VAL A 90 -6.82 -7.66 -5.87
CA VAL A 90 -7.32 -7.81 -7.24
C VAL A 90 -8.53 -6.89 -7.44
N GLU A 91 -8.64 -6.27 -8.61
CA GLU A 91 -9.86 -5.57 -9.01
C GLU A 91 -10.94 -6.61 -9.34
N SER A 92 -12.18 -6.38 -8.90
CA SER A 92 -13.32 -7.24 -9.18
C SER A 92 -14.59 -6.40 -9.37
N ASP A 93 -15.66 -7.01 -9.89
CA ASP A 93 -16.96 -6.36 -10.06
C ASP A 93 -17.58 -5.87 -8.74
N PHE A 94 -17.15 -6.43 -7.60
CA PHE A 94 -17.59 -6.05 -6.27
C PHE A 94 -16.63 -5.07 -5.57
N GLY A 95 -15.67 -4.52 -6.34
CA GLY A 95 -14.58 -3.69 -5.83
C GLY A 95 -13.31 -4.49 -5.50
N PRO A 96 -12.26 -3.85 -4.99
CA PRO A 96 -11.00 -4.51 -4.71
C PRO A 96 -11.16 -5.64 -3.68
N LEU A 97 -10.52 -6.78 -3.94
CA LEU A 97 -10.50 -7.95 -3.06
C LEU A 97 -9.07 -8.23 -2.59
N ASP A 98 -8.87 -8.29 -1.28
CA ASP A 98 -7.62 -8.72 -0.67
C ASP A 98 -7.34 -10.20 -0.95
N ILE A 99 -6.12 -10.51 -1.39
CA ILE A 99 -5.70 -11.88 -1.72
C ILE A 99 -4.65 -12.44 -0.74
N GLY A 100 -4.45 -11.81 0.42
CA GLY A 100 -3.53 -12.29 1.46
C GLY A 100 -2.04 -11.97 1.24
N VAL A 101 -1.70 -11.12 0.26
CA VAL A 101 -0.32 -10.68 0.04
C VAL A 101 -0.09 -9.35 0.75
N HIS A 102 0.49 -9.41 1.95
CA HIS A 102 0.62 -8.27 2.87
C HIS A 102 2.09 -7.93 3.13
N GLY A 103 2.38 -6.64 3.35
CA GLY A 103 3.73 -6.19 3.69
C GLY A 103 4.03 -4.74 3.29
N PRO A 104 5.29 -4.43 2.93
CA PRO A 104 5.68 -3.16 2.32
C PRO A 104 5.01 -2.95 0.95
N ALA A 105 4.86 -1.70 0.51
CA ALA A 105 4.12 -1.37 -0.70
C ALA A 105 4.80 -1.93 -1.97
N LEU A 106 6.12 -1.81 -2.08
CA LEU A 106 6.91 -2.33 -3.20
C LEU A 106 6.97 -3.85 -3.19
N GLY A 107 6.94 -4.47 -2.00
CA GLY A 107 6.83 -5.92 -1.85
C GLY A 107 5.52 -6.45 -2.41
N CYS A 108 4.40 -5.83 -2.02
CA CYS A 108 3.08 -6.14 -2.58
C CYS A 108 3.03 -5.87 -4.10
N PHE A 109 3.57 -4.73 -4.55
CA PHE A 109 3.56 -4.36 -5.97
C PHE A 109 4.41 -5.29 -6.84
N GLY A 110 5.59 -5.70 -6.37
CA GLY A 110 6.50 -6.58 -7.10
C GLY A 110 6.20 -8.08 -6.98
N SER A 111 5.07 -8.45 -6.36
CA SER A 111 4.65 -9.86 -6.24
C SER A 111 3.93 -10.38 -7.50
N VAL A 112 3.70 -9.52 -8.50
CA VAL A 112 3.03 -9.82 -9.77
C VAL A 112 3.89 -9.49 -10.99
#